data_AF-A0A1V2L2S2-F1
#
_entry.id   AF-A0A1V2L2S2-F1
#
_cell.length_a   1.000
_cell.length_b   1.000
_cell.length_c   1.000
_cell.angle_alpha   90.00
_cell.angle_beta   90.00
_cell.angle_gamma   90.00
#
_symmetry.space_group_name_H-M   'P 1'
#
loop_
_entity.id
_entity.type
_entity.pdbx_description
1 polymer ?
#
loop_
_entity_poly.entity_id
_entity_poly.type
_entity_poly.pdbx_seq_one_letter_code
_entity_poly.pdbx_strand_id
1 'polypeptide(L)' 'MGKRVAYVYRASKEIRGSKIRVIWGKITRTHGNSGAVRANFKSNLPAKTFGASVRIFLYPSNI' A
#
# COMPACT_ATOMS: atom_id res chain seq x y z
N MET A 1 12.97 -3.81 -4.93
CA MET A 1 11.77 -3.36 -5.67
C MET A 1 10.83 -4.55 -5.89
N GLY A 2 9.56 -4.33 -6.25
CA GLY A 2 8.60 -5.42 -6.49
C GLY A 2 7.88 -5.95 -5.24
N LYS A 3 8.28 -5.50 -4.05
CA LYS A 3 7.64 -5.85 -2.78
C LYS A 3 6.19 -5.36 -2.73
N ARG A 4 5.32 -6.15 -2.10
CA ARG A 4 3.89 -5.85 -1.95
C ARG A 4 3.66 -4.78 -0.89
N VAL A 5 2.73 -3.88 -1.16
CA VAL A 5 2.37 -2.79 -0.26
C VAL A 5 0.86 -2.79 -0.05
N ALA A 6 0.42 -2.51 1.18
CA ALA A 6 -0.98 -2.46 1.54
C ALA A 6 -1.33 -1.20 2.32
N TYR A 7 -2.35 -0.49 1.85
CA TYR A 7 -3.04 0.52 2.63
C TYR A 7 -4.26 -0.11 3.30
N VAL A 8 -4.26 -0.13 4.63
CA VAL A 8 -5.32 -0.74 5.44
C VAL A 8 -6.16 0.37 6.07
N TYR A 9 -7.47 0.31 5.92
CA TYR A 9 -8.40 1.29 6.45
C TYR A 9 -9.67 0.63 6.98
N ARG A 10 -10.46 1.38 7.76
CA ARG A 10 -11.74 0.92 8.31
C ARG A 10 -12.89 1.65 7.63
N ALA A 11 -14.01 0.95 7.45
CA ALA A 11 -15.26 1.51 6.96
C ALA A 11 -16.45 0.97 7.77
N SER A 12 -17.53 1.74 7.87
CA SER A 12 -18.68 1.38 8.71
C SER A 12 -19.42 0.13 8.20
N LYS A 13 -19.56 0.00 6.87
CA LYS A 13 -20.20 -1.15 6.23
C LYS A 13 -19.26 -2.35 6.21
N GLU A 14 -19.74 -3.43 6.80
CA GLU A 14 -19.09 -4.73 6.79
C GLU A 14 -19.13 -5.35 5.38
N ILE A 15 -18.00 -5.87 4.95
CA ILE A 15 -17.84 -6.58 3.69
C ILE A 15 -17.05 -7.86 3.99
N ARG A 16 -17.58 -9.02 3.58
CA ARG A 16 -16.92 -10.33 3.76
C ARG A 16 -16.50 -10.59 5.21
N GLY A 17 -17.36 -10.29 6.19
CA GLY A 17 -17.08 -10.55 7.61
C GLY A 17 -16.17 -9.53 8.29
N SER A 18 -15.78 -8.43 7.61
CA SER A 18 -14.89 -7.43 8.19
C SER A 18 -15.24 -5.99 7.82
N LYS A 19 -15.00 -5.09 8.77
CA LYS A 19 -15.01 -3.62 8.55
C LYS A 19 -13.65 -3.11 8.06
N ILE A 20 -12.65 -3.97 7.98
CA ILE A 20 -11.30 -3.64 7.52
C ILE A 20 -11.22 -3.87 6.02
N ARG A 21 -10.69 -2.88 5.31
CA ARG A 21 -10.49 -2.90 3.87
C ARG A 21 -9.03 -2.64 3.54
N VAL A 22 -8.60 -3.20 2.42
CA VAL A 22 -7.21 -3.13 2.00
C VAL A 22 -7.13 -2.74 0.53
N ILE A 23 -6.33 -1.72 0.24
CA ILE A 23 -5.89 -1.39 -1.12
C ILE A 23 -4.48 -1.95 -1.31
N TRP A 24 -4.36 -2.88 -2.25
CA TRP A 24 -3.08 -3.50 -2.57
C TRP A 24 -2.34 -2.76 -3.66
N GLY A 25 -1.02 -2.74 -3.54
CA GLY A 25 -0.10 -2.23 -4.55
C GLY A 25 1.23 -2.96 -4.55
N LYS A 26 2.15 -2.45 -5.35
CA LYS A 26 3.55 -2.88 -5.40
C LYS A 26 4.49 -1.68 -5.48
N ILE A 27 5.68 -1.83 -4.91
CA ILE A 27 6.77 -0.86 -5.08
C ILE A 27 7.36 -1.04 -6.47
N THR A 28 7.44 0.05 -7.25
CA THR A 28 7.89 0.01 -8.65
C THR A 28 9.33 0.44 -8.81
N ARG A 29 9.70 1.65 -8.36
CA ARG A 29 11.05 2.22 -8.53
C ARG A 29 11.43 3.17 -7.40
N THR A 30 12.72 3.49 -7.27
CA THR A 30 13.22 4.53 -6.36
C THR A 30 12.78 5.92 -6.81
N HIS A 31 12.74 6.85 -5.87
CA HIS A 31 12.40 8.25 -6.09
C HIS A 31 13.43 9.16 -5.40
N GLY A 32 14.20 9.90 -6.20
CA GLY A 32 15.27 10.76 -5.68
C GLY A 32 16.35 9.99 -4.93
N ASN A 33 17.11 10.71 -4.10
CA ASN A 33 18.31 10.19 -3.44
C ASN A 33 18.14 9.95 -1.93
N SER A 34 16.97 10.29 -1.36
CA SER A 34 16.70 10.23 0.09
C SER A 34 15.99 8.94 0.54
N GLY A 35 16.02 7.88 -0.28
CA GLY A 35 15.38 6.60 0.04
C GLY A 35 13.86 6.55 -0.17
N ALA A 36 13.26 7.57 -0.79
CA ALA A 36 11.84 7.51 -1.17
C ALA A 36 11.61 6.55 -2.35
N VAL A 37 10.38 6.04 -2.47
CA VAL A 37 10.00 5.07 -3.50
C VAL A 37 8.67 5.45 -4.15
N ARG A 38 8.51 5.07 -5.43
CA ARG A 38 7.22 5.09 -6.14
C ARG A 38 6.52 3.75 -5.95
N ALA A 39 5.23 3.82 -5.68
CA ALA A 39 4.35 2.65 -5.58
C ALA A 39 3.19 2.81 -6.57
N ASN A 40 2.75 1.69 -7.14
CA ASN A 40 1.52 1.65 -7.93
C ASN A 40 0.51 0.74 -7.23
N PHE A 41 -0.69 1.25 -7.01
CA PHE A 41 -1.79 0.55 -6.36
C PHE A 41 -2.80 0.08 -7.39
N LYS A 42 -3.50 -1.04 -7.12
CA LYS A 42 -4.53 -1.56 -8.03
C LYS A 42 -5.65 -0.55 -8.26
N SER A 43 -6.02 0.16 -7.21
CA SER A 43 -6.86 1.36 -7.27
C SER A 43 -6.06 2.52 -6.70
N ASN A 44 -6.11 3.68 -7.35
CA ASN A 44 -5.42 4.88 -6.86
C ASN A 44 -5.83 5.18 -5.42
N LEU A 45 -4.86 5.58 -4.61
CA LEU A 45 -5.14 5.97 -3.24
C LEU A 45 -5.93 7.29 -3.21
N PRO A 46 -6.92 7.44 -2.32
CA PRO A 46 -7.58 8.71 -2.10
C PRO A 46 -6.58 9.77 -1.61
N ALA A 47 -6.71 11.03 -2.03
CA ALA A 47 -5.81 12.11 -1.58
C ALA A 47 -5.76 12.29 -0.06
N LYS A 48 -6.83 11.93 0.67
CA LYS A 48 -6.86 11.97 2.15
C LYS A 48 -5.79 11.08 2.80
N THR A 49 -5.19 10.14 2.08
CA THR A 49 -4.19 9.23 2.63
C THR A 49 -2.76 9.80 2.66
N PHE A 50 -2.53 11.04 2.20
CA PHE A 50 -1.22 11.67 2.36
C PHE A 50 -0.86 11.79 3.85
N GLY A 51 0.32 11.32 4.24
CA GLY A 51 0.76 11.23 5.64
C GLY A 51 0.23 10.02 6.42
N ALA A 52 -0.66 9.21 5.83
CA ALA A 52 -1.12 7.97 6.45
C ALA A 52 -0.07 6.87 6.35
N SER A 53 -0.05 5.97 7.34
CA SER A 53 0.84 4.82 7.34
C SER A 53 0.42 3.76 6.32
N VAL A 54 1.40 3.19 5.63
CA VAL A 54 1.23 2.10 4.67
C VAL A 54 2.16 0.96 5.07
N ARG A 55 1.73 -0.30 4.87
CA ARG A 55 2.52 -1.48 5.24
C ARG A 55 3.25 -2.03 4.02
N ILE A 56 4.57 -2.11 4.09
CA ILE A 56 5.42 -2.76 3.08
C ILE A 56 5.75 -4.16 3.58
N PHE A 57 5.48 -5.17 2.75
CA PHE A 57 5.78 -6.55 3.08
C PHE A 57 7.13 -7.00 2.51
N LEU A 58 7.72 -8.03 3.12
CA LEU A 58 9.00 -8.60 2.69
C LEU A 58 8.88 -9.51 1.46
N TYR A 59 7.66 -9.80 0.99
CA TYR A 59 7.41 -10.64 -0.19
C TYR A 59 7.04 -9.81 -1.44
N PRO A 60 7.24 -10.35 -2.65
CA PRO A 60 7.96 -11.60 -2.97
C PRO A 60 9.44 -11.48 -2.59
N SER A 61 9.96 -12.48 -1.88
CA SER A 61 11.39 -12.53 -1.52
C SER A 61 12.19 -12.97 -2.72
N ASN A 62 13.29 -12.27 -2.97
CA ASN A 62 14.37 -12.70 -3.85
C ASN A 62 15.70 -12.76 -3.05
N ILE A 63 15.59 -12.69 -1.72
CA ILE A 63 16.65 -13.12 -0.80
C ILE A 63 16.58 -14.64 -0.78
#